data_AF-A0A8B8C0E0-F1
#
_entry.id   AF-A0A8B8C0E0-F1
#
_cell.length_a   1.000
_cell.length_b   1.000
_cell.length_c   1.000
_cell.angle_alpha   90.00
_cell.angle_beta   90.00
_cell.angle_gamma   90.00
#
_symmetry.space_group_name_H-M   'P 1'
#
loop_
_entity.id
_entity.type
_entity.pdbx_description
1 polymer ?
#
loop_
_entity_poly.entity_id
_entity_poly.type
_entity_poly.pdbx_seq_one_letter_code
_entity_poly.pdbx_strand_id
1 'polypeptide(L)'
;MGYTWKWKHIVCYFYFSVVLMTNGSADNQRTAEELQNDVKQNKYVLVLFVNGNKESTKAATTAFTQISTPDLYDQDILKVRCGDQTLATSLGVRSYPQLVFYRSQVPALYDGDFATPSIQPWLEQAREVTLQTLDDTSFEHLTQASTGATTGDWLVIFYRESCQEQLPALEGAGVLIKQKTNVAKVKIDDSPETVKRFQIRTCPTTYLFHHSKMYAYISQTSSDVYRVKSLVSFATSWYKNVKGVKVPSIPTAFDKLTEFIADSLKENFDVQIPKGGNLMLKGGAVLAVIAFIVTIVTTMCSRNAMKRAKED
;
A
#
# COMPACT_ATOMS: atom_id res chain seq x y z
N MET A 1 -5.22 -45.20 -61.86
CA MET A 1 -5.58 -45.41 -60.43
C MET A 1 -4.53 -44.69 -59.58
N GLY A 2 -4.63 -43.40 -59.23
CA GLY A 2 -5.80 -42.55 -58.98
C GLY A 2 -6.28 -42.78 -57.54
N TYR A 3 -6.23 -41.74 -56.69
CA TYR A 3 -6.93 -41.61 -55.38
C TYR A 3 -6.18 -41.77 -54.03
N THR A 4 -4.85 -41.65 -53.92
CA THR A 4 -4.20 -41.63 -52.58
C THR A 4 -3.69 -40.25 -52.13
N TRP A 5 -3.50 -39.28 -53.04
CA TRP A 5 -2.92 -37.98 -52.70
C TRP A 5 -3.92 -36.91 -52.23
N LYS A 6 -5.21 -37.05 -52.57
CA LYS A 6 -6.25 -36.08 -52.17
C LYS A 6 -6.62 -36.15 -50.68
N TRP A 7 -6.46 -37.30 -50.02
CA TRP A 7 -6.87 -37.48 -48.63
C TRP A 7 -5.91 -36.86 -47.61
N LYS A 8 -4.59 -36.85 -47.87
CA LYS A 8 -3.63 -36.21 -46.96
C LYS A 8 -3.80 -34.69 -46.92
N HIS A 9 -4.07 -34.05 -48.06
CA HIS A 9 -4.36 -32.61 -48.09
C HIS A 9 -5.73 -32.28 -47.49
N ILE A 10 -6.75 -33.11 -47.68
CA ILE A 10 -8.07 -32.90 -47.04
C ILE A 10 -7.98 -33.07 -45.53
N VAL A 11 -7.25 -34.06 -45.01
CA VAL A 11 -7.08 -34.27 -43.56
C VAL A 11 -6.22 -33.16 -42.94
N CYS A 12 -5.17 -32.67 -43.63
CA CYS A 12 -4.43 -31.49 -43.18
C CYS A 12 -5.27 -30.21 -43.25
N TYR A 13 -6.11 -30.02 -44.27
CA TYR A 13 -7.01 -28.86 -44.35
C TYR A 13 -8.13 -28.96 -43.31
N PHE A 14 -8.57 -30.17 -42.94
CA PHE A 14 -9.53 -30.39 -41.86
C PHE A 14 -8.89 -30.19 -40.48
N TYR A 15 -7.64 -30.62 -40.26
CA TYR A 15 -6.92 -30.28 -39.03
C TYR A 15 -6.60 -28.79 -38.95
N PHE A 16 -6.23 -28.16 -40.07
CA PHE A 16 -5.93 -26.73 -40.13
C PHE A 16 -7.22 -25.89 -40.03
N SER A 17 -8.34 -26.34 -40.59
CA SER A 17 -9.64 -25.69 -40.43
C SER A 17 -10.26 -25.93 -39.06
N VAL A 18 -10.07 -27.10 -38.44
CA VAL A 18 -10.48 -27.37 -37.04
C VAL A 18 -9.64 -26.55 -36.06
N VAL A 19 -8.33 -26.36 -36.32
CA VAL A 19 -7.47 -25.45 -35.54
C VAL A 19 -7.82 -23.97 -35.78
N LEU A 20 -8.28 -23.60 -36.98
CA LEU A 20 -8.82 -22.26 -37.26
C LEU A 20 -10.25 -22.04 -36.70
N MET A 21 -11.00 -23.10 -36.42
CA MET A 21 -12.37 -23.05 -35.92
C MET A 21 -12.48 -23.12 -34.38
N THR A 22 -11.36 -23.23 -33.64
CA THR A 22 -11.36 -23.01 -32.18
C THR A 22 -11.02 -21.58 -31.77
N ASN A 23 -10.76 -20.67 -32.72
CA ASN A 23 -10.75 -19.22 -32.44
C ASN A 23 -12.18 -18.64 -32.44
N GLY A 24 -13.16 -19.43 -31.97
CA GLY A 24 -14.31 -18.83 -31.30
C GLY A 24 -13.75 -18.04 -30.12
N SER A 25 -14.17 -16.78 -29.97
CA SER A 25 -13.78 -15.91 -28.86
C SER A 25 -14.11 -16.64 -27.55
N ALA A 26 -13.16 -17.45 -27.07
CA ALA A 26 -13.29 -18.20 -25.85
C ALA A 26 -13.46 -17.15 -24.77
N ASP A 27 -14.62 -17.15 -24.14
CA ASP A 27 -14.86 -16.29 -23.01
C ASP A 27 -13.80 -16.64 -21.96
N ASN A 28 -12.73 -15.85 -21.86
CA ASN A 28 -11.67 -15.99 -20.85
C ASN A 28 -12.20 -15.62 -19.46
N GLN A 29 -13.39 -16.10 -19.11
CA GLN A 29 -13.97 -16.01 -17.80
C GLN A 29 -13.22 -16.97 -16.87
N ARG A 30 -12.87 -16.46 -15.69
CA ARG A 30 -12.17 -17.19 -14.63
C ARG A 30 -12.96 -17.13 -13.35
N THR A 31 -12.99 -18.24 -12.62
CA THR A 31 -13.36 -18.29 -11.20
C THR A 31 -12.31 -17.56 -10.36
N ALA A 32 -12.62 -17.28 -9.09
CA ALA A 32 -11.66 -16.66 -8.19
C ALA A 32 -10.37 -17.49 -8.01
N GLU A 33 -10.49 -18.82 -7.92
CA GLU A 33 -9.35 -19.73 -7.75
C GLU A 33 -8.46 -19.78 -8.99
N GLU A 34 -9.07 -19.90 -10.18
CA GLU A 34 -8.32 -19.86 -11.44
C GLU A 34 -7.64 -18.51 -11.65
N LEU A 35 -8.31 -17.41 -11.32
CA LEU A 35 -7.70 -16.07 -11.38
C LEU A 35 -6.49 -15.95 -10.45
N GLN A 36 -6.56 -16.48 -9.22
CA GLN A 36 -5.41 -16.48 -8.33
C GLN A 36 -4.24 -17.29 -8.87
N ASN A 37 -4.51 -18.42 -9.52
CA ASN A 37 -3.48 -19.23 -10.18
C ASN A 37 -2.86 -18.47 -11.37
N ASP A 38 -3.70 -17.84 -12.20
CA ASP A 38 -3.27 -17.01 -13.32
C ASP A 38 -2.36 -15.87 -12.83
N VAL A 39 -2.73 -15.18 -11.74
CA VAL A 39 -1.94 -14.11 -11.13
C VAL A 39 -0.60 -14.60 -10.57
N LYS A 40 -0.52 -15.83 -10.07
CA LYS A 40 0.74 -16.43 -9.58
C LYS A 40 1.68 -16.85 -10.71
N GLN A 41 1.13 -17.37 -11.81
CA GLN A 41 1.90 -17.92 -12.92
C GLN A 41 2.32 -16.85 -13.94
N ASN A 42 1.56 -15.78 -14.06
CA ASN A 42 1.77 -14.74 -15.08
C ASN A 42 2.24 -13.45 -14.44
N LYS A 43 3.25 -12.82 -15.05
CA LYS A 43 3.77 -11.53 -14.59
C LYS A 43 2.76 -10.39 -14.77
N TYR A 44 1.98 -10.43 -15.85
CA TYR A 44 1.00 -9.40 -16.18
C TYR A 44 -0.36 -10.04 -16.45
N VAL A 45 -1.37 -9.66 -15.65
CA VAL A 45 -2.76 -10.12 -15.82
C VAL A 45 -3.68 -8.91 -15.80
N LEU A 46 -4.52 -8.77 -16.81
CA LEU A 46 -5.53 -7.72 -16.90
C LEU A 46 -6.91 -8.33 -16.68
N VAL A 47 -7.56 -7.93 -15.60
CA VAL A 47 -8.82 -8.49 -15.13
C VAL A 47 -9.93 -7.46 -15.31
N LEU A 48 -10.98 -7.82 -16.03
CA LEU A 48 -12.23 -7.07 -16.04
C LEU A 48 -13.23 -7.74 -15.08
N PHE A 49 -13.50 -7.06 -13.97
CA PHE A 49 -14.58 -7.42 -13.06
C PHE A 49 -15.91 -6.89 -13.58
N VAL A 50 -16.86 -7.81 -13.72
CA VAL A 50 -18.21 -7.53 -14.23
C VAL A 50 -19.24 -7.98 -13.21
N ASN A 51 -20.39 -7.30 -13.20
CA ASN A 51 -21.57 -7.79 -12.48
C ASN A 51 -22.62 -8.26 -13.49
N GLY A 52 -23.70 -8.88 -13.02
CA GLY A 52 -24.78 -9.36 -13.89
C GLY A 52 -25.53 -8.27 -14.67
N ASN A 53 -25.20 -6.98 -14.53
CA ASN A 53 -25.82 -5.90 -15.30
C ASN A 53 -25.24 -5.87 -16.72
N LYS A 54 -26.10 -6.18 -17.71
CA LYS A 54 -25.68 -6.42 -19.09
C LYS A 54 -25.31 -5.16 -19.88
N GLU A 55 -25.88 -3.99 -19.56
CA GLU A 55 -25.69 -2.79 -20.38
C GLU A 55 -24.34 -2.11 -20.14
N SER A 56 -23.99 -1.82 -18.87
CA SER A 56 -22.69 -1.23 -18.52
C SER A 56 -21.53 -2.18 -18.82
N THR A 57 -21.76 -3.48 -18.68
CA THR A 57 -20.78 -4.52 -18.98
C THR A 57 -20.46 -4.64 -20.47
N LYS A 58 -21.42 -4.36 -21.37
CA LYS A 58 -21.21 -4.52 -22.81
C LYS A 58 -20.14 -3.57 -23.35
N ALA A 59 -20.22 -2.29 -23.02
CA ALA A 59 -19.25 -1.29 -23.48
C ALA A 59 -17.83 -1.60 -22.95
N ALA A 60 -17.72 -1.93 -21.66
CA ALA A 60 -16.43 -2.29 -21.06
C ALA A 60 -15.85 -3.59 -21.63
N THR A 61 -16.69 -4.58 -21.94
CA THR A 61 -16.24 -5.83 -22.57
C THR A 61 -15.71 -5.58 -23.98
N THR A 62 -16.40 -4.76 -24.77
CA THR A 62 -15.93 -4.36 -26.11
C THR A 62 -14.57 -3.68 -26.01
N ALA A 63 -14.45 -2.66 -25.15
CA ALA A 63 -13.19 -1.96 -24.95
C ALA A 63 -12.06 -2.90 -24.51
N PHE A 64 -12.34 -3.79 -23.56
CA PHE A 64 -11.40 -4.78 -23.05
C PHE A 64 -10.88 -5.72 -24.14
N THR A 65 -11.75 -6.15 -25.07
CA THR A 65 -11.33 -6.98 -26.21
C THR A 65 -10.48 -6.21 -27.23
N GLN A 66 -10.69 -4.89 -27.36
CA GLN A 66 -9.99 -4.02 -28.31
C GLN A 66 -8.61 -3.55 -27.83
N ILE A 67 -8.30 -3.66 -26.54
CA ILE A 67 -6.98 -3.34 -25.99
C ILE A 67 -5.96 -4.17 -26.77
N SER A 68 -5.10 -3.54 -27.57
CA SER A 68 -4.05 -4.24 -28.30
C SER A 68 -2.81 -4.28 -27.41
N THR A 69 -2.23 -5.46 -27.22
CA THR A 69 -0.92 -5.59 -26.61
C THR A 69 0.09 -5.29 -27.72
N PRO A 70 0.88 -4.21 -27.65
CA PRO A 70 1.86 -3.94 -28.69
C PRO A 70 2.91 -5.06 -28.71
N ASP A 71 3.21 -5.57 -29.91
CA ASP A 71 4.20 -6.62 -30.22
C ASP A 71 5.64 -6.26 -29.75
N LEU A 72 5.86 -5.04 -29.25
CA LEU A 72 7.15 -4.52 -28.80
C LEU A 72 7.60 -5.07 -27.44
N TYR A 73 6.78 -5.86 -26.76
CA TYR A 73 7.12 -6.47 -25.48
C TYR A 73 6.87 -7.97 -25.52
N ASP A 74 7.94 -8.76 -25.39
CA ASP A 74 7.96 -10.25 -25.32
C ASP A 74 7.13 -10.89 -24.18
N GLN A 75 6.25 -10.14 -23.51
CA GLN A 75 5.41 -10.65 -22.43
C GLN A 75 3.95 -10.29 -22.68
N ASP A 76 3.19 -11.27 -23.16
CA ASP A 76 1.75 -11.18 -23.34
C ASP A 76 1.05 -10.89 -22.02
N ILE A 77 0.15 -9.90 -22.04
CA ILE A 77 -0.74 -9.60 -20.91
C ILE A 77 -1.89 -10.60 -20.97
N LEU A 78 -2.01 -11.45 -19.95
CA LEU A 78 -3.13 -12.38 -19.86
C LEU A 78 -4.42 -11.60 -19.55
N LYS A 79 -5.36 -11.59 -20.49
CA LYS A 79 -6.66 -10.91 -20.35
C LYS A 79 -7.72 -11.90 -19.87
N VAL A 80 -8.33 -11.60 -18.73
CA VAL A 80 -9.36 -12.43 -18.09
C VAL A 80 -10.56 -11.61 -17.64
N ARG A 81 -11.73 -12.23 -17.62
CA ARG A 81 -12.96 -11.69 -17.04
C ARG A 81 -13.29 -12.43 -15.76
N CYS A 82 -13.76 -11.73 -14.73
CA CYS A 82 -14.15 -12.35 -13.47
C CYS A 82 -15.49 -11.79 -12.98
N GLY A 83 -16.39 -12.68 -12.59
CA GLY A 83 -17.70 -12.34 -12.03
C GLY A 83 -17.78 -12.50 -10.51
N ASP A 84 -16.66 -12.85 -9.84
CA ASP A 84 -16.61 -13.06 -8.40
C ASP A 84 -16.60 -11.72 -7.65
N GLN A 85 -17.73 -11.39 -7.04
CA GLN A 85 -17.90 -10.12 -6.33
C GLN A 85 -17.15 -10.09 -4.99
N THR A 86 -16.96 -11.25 -4.34
CA THR A 86 -16.25 -11.34 -3.06
C THR A 86 -14.77 -11.03 -3.27
N LEU A 87 -14.17 -11.61 -4.30
CA LEU A 87 -12.80 -11.31 -4.71
C LEU A 87 -12.67 -9.85 -5.12
N ALA A 88 -13.61 -9.33 -5.93
CA ALA A 88 -13.61 -7.93 -6.33
C ALA A 88 -13.63 -6.99 -5.10
N THR A 89 -14.53 -7.24 -4.14
CA THR A 89 -14.62 -6.44 -2.91
C THR A 89 -13.35 -6.51 -2.07
N SER A 90 -12.68 -7.67 -1.99
CA SER A 90 -11.38 -7.80 -1.29
C SER A 90 -10.27 -6.93 -1.91
N LEU A 91 -10.41 -6.55 -3.17
CA LEU A 91 -9.52 -5.64 -3.90
C LEU A 91 -9.98 -4.17 -3.84
N GLY A 92 -10.99 -3.86 -3.02
CA GLY A 92 -11.57 -2.53 -2.91
C GLY A 92 -12.47 -2.13 -4.08
N VAL A 93 -12.92 -3.08 -4.92
CA VAL A 93 -13.86 -2.80 -6.02
C VAL A 93 -15.26 -2.54 -5.46
N ARG A 94 -15.77 -1.32 -5.70
CA ARG A 94 -17.09 -0.86 -5.21
C ARG A 94 -18.08 -0.49 -6.33
N SER A 95 -17.62 -0.48 -7.57
CA SER A 95 -18.42 -0.14 -8.75
C SER A 95 -18.06 -1.09 -9.89
N TYR A 96 -19.04 -1.36 -10.76
CA TYR A 96 -18.86 -2.25 -11.90
C TYR A 96 -19.32 -1.54 -13.18
N PRO A 97 -18.70 -1.83 -14.33
CA PRO A 97 -17.52 -2.68 -14.49
C PRO A 97 -16.25 -2.03 -13.92
N GLN A 98 -15.27 -2.85 -13.51
CA GLN A 98 -13.99 -2.38 -12.95
C GLN A 98 -12.82 -3.14 -13.56
N LEU A 99 -11.82 -2.38 -14.02
CA LEU A 99 -10.59 -2.95 -14.57
C LEU A 99 -9.50 -2.96 -13.49
N VAL A 100 -8.81 -4.08 -13.37
CA VAL A 100 -7.71 -4.30 -12.42
C VAL A 100 -6.53 -4.87 -13.18
N PHE A 101 -5.39 -4.22 -13.07
CA PHE A 101 -4.15 -4.70 -13.67
C PHE A 101 -3.25 -5.27 -12.59
N TYR A 102 -2.82 -6.52 -12.75
CA TYR A 102 -1.84 -7.16 -11.90
C TYR A 102 -0.46 -7.07 -12.54
N ARG A 103 0.50 -6.57 -11.77
CA ARG A 103 1.93 -6.60 -12.11
C ARG A 103 2.67 -7.36 -11.02
N SER A 104 3.19 -8.53 -11.37
CA SER A 104 3.89 -9.42 -10.42
C SER A 104 3.09 -9.60 -9.13
N GLN A 105 1.81 -9.98 -9.27
CA GLN A 105 0.83 -10.14 -8.18
C GLN A 105 0.34 -8.87 -7.48
N VAL A 106 0.86 -7.69 -7.84
CA VAL A 106 0.40 -6.41 -7.26
C VAL A 106 -0.75 -5.84 -8.11
N PRO A 107 -1.99 -5.77 -7.58
CA PRO A 107 -3.13 -5.20 -8.29
C PRO A 107 -3.11 -3.67 -8.29
N ALA A 108 -3.52 -3.07 -9.40
CA ALA A 108 -3.76 -1.63 -9.54
C ALA A 108 -5.14 -1.41 -10.17
N LEU A 109 -5.97 -0.56 -9.53
CA LEU A 109 -7.29 -0.21 -10.05
C LEU A 109 -7.19 0.86 -11.15
N TYR A 110 -7.96 0.66 -12.22
CA TYR A 110 -8.20 1.68 -13.24
C TYR A 110 -9.56 2.36 -13.03
N ASP A 111 -9.56 3.65 -12.72
CA ASP A 111 -10.78 4.45 -12.48
C ASP A 111 -11.08 5.40 -13.66
N GLY A 112 -10.53 5.09 -14.84
CA GLY A 112 -10.80 5.83 -16.07
C GLY A 112 -12.01 5.28 -16.83
N ASP A 113 -12.32 5.91 -17.96
CA ASP A 113 -13.42 5.51 -18.84
C ASP A 113 -13.00 4.34 -19.77
N PHE A 114 -13.93 3.44 -20.04
CA PHE A 114 -13.77 2.32 -20.95
C PHE A 114 -13.88 2.72 -22.43
N ALA A 115 -14.36 3.91 -22.78
CA ALA A 115 -14.61 4.30 -24.18
C ALA A 115 -13.36 4.40 -25.11
N THR A 116 -12.11 4.38 -24.58
CA THR A 116 -10.79 4.27 -25.27
C THR A 116 -10.41 5.47 -26.18
N PRO A 117 -9.24 6.15 -26.00
CA PRO A 117 -7.83 5.64 -26.04
C PRO A 117 -7.10 5.58 -24.69
N SER A 118 -7.75 5.90 -23.57
CA SER A 118 -7.08 6.21 -22.31
C SER A 118 -6.52 4.99 -21.53
N ILE A 119 -7.02 3.78 -21.80
CA ILE A 119 -6.59 2.57 -21.08
C ILE A 119 -5.15 2.20 -21.44
N GLN A 120 -4.79 2.30 -22.72
CA GLN A 120 -3.50 1.82 -23.21
C GLN A 120 -2.31 2.62 -22.65
N PRO A 121 -2.31 3.97 -22.68
CA PRO A 121 -1.28 4.75 -22.01
C PRO A 121 -1.20 4.49 -20.50
N TRP A 122 -2.35 4.31 -19.85
CA TRP A 122 -2.38 3.94 -18.43
C TRP A 122 -1.75 2.58 -18.19
N LEU A 123 -2.04 1.59 -19.03
CA LEU A 123 -1.50 0.23 -18.92
C LEU A 123 0.01 0.20 -19.13
N GLU A 124 0.51 0.94 -20.12
CA GLU A 124 1.95 1.13 -20.35
C GLU A 124 2.63 1.70 -19.11
N GLN A 125 2.05 2.75 -18.51
CA GLN A 125 2.58 3.34 -17.29
C GLN A 125 2.48 2.38 -16.08
N ALA A 126 1.36 1.65 -15.95
CA ALA A 126 1.13 0.71 -14.85
C ALA A 126 2.12 -0.47 -14.86
N ARG A 127 2.67 -0.83 -16.03
CA ARG A 127 3.71 -1.85 -16.16
C ARG A 127 5.04 -1.44 -15.53
N GLU A 128 5.32 -0.16 -15.48
CA GLU A 128 6.57 0.38 -14.94
C GLU A 128 6.46 0.83 -13.49
N VAL A 129 5.29 1.36 -13.11
CA VAL A 129 5.11 1.96 -11.79
C VAL A 129 5.08 0.89 -10.71
N THR A 130 6.03 1.01 -9.79
CA THR A 130 6.09 0.24 -8.55
C THR A 130 6.14 1.21 -7.38
N LEU A 131 5.18 1.08 -6.46
CA LEU A 131 5.19 1.87 -5.24
C LEU A 131 6.36 1.46 -4.35
N GLN A 132 6.97 2.45 -3.70
CA GLN A 132 8.03 2.20 -2.73
C GLN A 132 7.43 1.60 -1.46
N THR A 133 8.06 0.55 -0.93
CA THR A 133 7.75 0.04 0.41
C THR A 133 8.77 0.65 1.36
N LEU A 134 8.29 1.46 2.29
CA LEU A 134 9.12 2.16 3.26
C LEU A 134 9.01 1.46 4.62
N ASP A 135 10.09 1.54 5.38
CA ASP A 135 10.24 0.99 6.72
C ASP A 135 11.01 1.95 7.64
N ASP A 136 11.31 1.51 8.86
CA ASP A 136 12.03 2.30 9.86
C ASP A 136 13.42 2.78 9.40
N THR A 137 14.04 2.08 8.44
CA THR A 137 15.38 2.43 7.94
C THR A 137 15.33 3.35 6.72
N SER A 138 14.31 3.18 5.88
CA SER A 138 14.22 3.80 4.56
C SER A 138 13.31 5.02 4.54
N PHE A 139 12.33 5.13 5.44
CA PHE A 139 11.33 6.18 5.42
C PHE A 139 11.96 7.58 5.38
N GLU A 140 12.76 7.95 6.37
CA GLU A 140 13.32 9.30 6.43
C GLU A 140 14.39 9.50 5.36
N HIS A 141 15.22 8.48 5.12
CA HIS A 141 16.28 8.56 4.13
C HIS A 141 15.74 8.90 2.74
N LEU A 142 14.63 8.27 2.34
CA LEU A 142 14.01 8.48 1.02
C LEU A 142 13.06 9.69 0.99
N THR A 143 12.27 9.90 2.05
CA THR A 143 11.22 10.93 2.02
C THR A 143 11.73 12.31 2.46
N GLN A 144 12.86 12.37 3.18
CA GLN A 144 13.38 13.58 3.83
C GLN A 144 12.27 14.42 4.49
N ALA A 145 11.29 13.73 5.09
CA ALA A 145 10.03 14.35 5.49
C ALA A 145 10.22 15.40 6.59
N SER A 146 11.20 15.23 7.49
CA SER A 146 11.44 16.21 8.55
C SER A 146 12.13 17.48 8.07
N THR A 147 13.06 17.35 7.12
CA THR A 147 13.85 18.47 6.60
C THR A 147 13.15 19.19 5.47
N GLY A 148 12.28 18.48 4.72
CA GLY A 148 11.60 19.00 3.54
C GLY A 148 12.51 19.10 2.31
N ALA A 149 13.70 18.49 2.35
CA ALA A 149 14.72 18.57 1.31
C ALA A 149 14.57 17.50 0.19
N THR A 150 13.45 16.77 0.16
CA THR A 150 13.18 15.72 -0.83
C THR A 150 12.98 16.25 -2.25
N THR A 151 13.29 15.41 -3.24
CA THR A 151 12.92 15.60 -4.65
C THR A 151 11.42 15.29 -4.85
N GLY A 152 10.56 16.13 -4.28
CA GLY A 152 9.11 16.10 -4.48
C GLY A 152 8.30 15.54 -3.32
N ASP A 153 6.98 15.68 -3.44
CA ASP A 153 6.01 15.32 -2.42
C ASP A 153 5.82 13.80 -2.32
N TRP A 154 5.40 13.32 -1.14
CA TRP A 154 5.18 11.90 -0.87
C TRP A 154 3.78 11.63 -0.35
N LEU A 155 3.00 10.81 -1.05
CA LEU A 155 1.76 10.22 -0.54
C LEU A 155 2.07 8.84 0.06
N VAL A 156 1.91 8.70 1.37
CA VAL A 156 2.28 7.47 2.09
C VAL A 156 1.08 6.90 2.82
N ILE A 157 0.76 5.63 2.57
CA ILE A 157 -0.20 4.85 3.35
C ILE A 157 0.50 4.03 4.43
N PHE A 158 -0.08 4.02 5.62
CA PHE A 158 0.24 3.09 6.70
C PHE A 158 -0.87 2.05 6.75
N TYR A 159 -0.51 0.78 6.58
CA TYR A 159 -1.47 -0.32 6.44
C TYR A 159 -1.07 -1.55 7.25
N ARG A 160 -2.03 -2.46 7.43
CA ARG A 160 -1.85 -3.85 7.87
C ARG A 160 -2.56 -4.77 6.89
N GLU A 161 -2.38 -6.07 7.06
CA GLU A 161 -3.09 -7.09 6.29
C GLU A 161 -4.62 -6.98 6.43
N SER A 162 -5.11 -6.55 7.60
CA SER A 162 -6.55 -6.33 7.86
C SER A 162 -7.15 -5.16 7.06
N CYS A 163 -6.34 -4.25 6.51
CA CYS A 163 -6.78 -3.11 5.70
C CYS A 163 -5.97 -3.02 4.39
N GLN A 164 -5.72 -4.17 3.76
CA GLN A 164 -5.00 -4.22 2.49
C GLN A 164 -5.88 -3.89 1.26
N GLU A 165 -7.21 -3.92 1.41
CA GLU A 165 -8.17 -3.65 0.33
C GLU A 165 -8.05 -2.23 -0.26
N GLN A 166 -7.38 -1.29 0.44
CA GLN A 166 -7.14 0.06 -0.04
C GLN A 166 -5.88 0.18 -0.92
N LEU A 167 -4.97 -0.79 -0.88
CA LEU A 167 -3.72 -0.76 -1.65
C LEU A 167 -3.92 -0.76 -3.18
N PRO A 168 -4.87 -1.53 -3.76
CA PRO A 168 -5.07 -1.52 -5.21
C PRO A 168 -5.45 -0.13 -5.75
N ALA A 169 -6.23 0.64 -4.99
CA ALA A 169 -6.58 2.00 -5.35
C ALA A 169 -5.38 2.96 -5.22
N LEU A 170 -4.51 2.74 -4.24
CA LEU A 170 -3.28 3.50 -4.09
C LEU A 170 -2.30 3.22 -5.23
N GLU A 171 -2.14 1.96 -5.63
CA GLU A 171 -1.32 1.56 -6.79
C GLU A 171 -1.87 2.24 -8.05
N GLY A 172 -3.19 2.22 -8.26
CA GLY A 172 -3.86 2.94 -9.35
C GLY A 172 -3.62 4.45 -9.33
N ALA A 173 -3.66 5.08 -8.15
CA ALA A 173 -3.35 6.50 -7.98
C ALA A 173 -1.88 6.80 -8.30
N GLY A 174 -0.96 5.94 -7.85
CA GLY A 174 0.47 6.03 -8.13
C GLY A 174 0.80 6.00 -9.62
N VAL A 175 0.05 5.21 -10.41
CA VAL A 175 0.17 5.25 -11.88
C VAL A 175 -0.12 6.66 -12.39
N LEU A 176 -1.21 7.29 -11.95
CA LEU A 176 -1.64 8.60 -12.47
C LEU A 176 -0.75 9.78 -12.02
N ILE A 177 -0.06 9.67 -10.88
CA ILE A 177 0.73 10.77 -10.31
C ILE A 177 2.24 10.52 -10.24
N LYS A 178 2.76 9.43 -10.86
CA LYS A 178 4.19 9.04 -10.88
C LYS A 178 5.18 10.19 -11.04
N GLN A 179 4.87 11.16 -11.92
CA GLN A 179 5.76 12.29 -12.24
C GLN A 179 5.59 13.51 -11.33
N LYS A 180 4.53 13.55 -10.52
CA LYS A 180 4.15 14.70 -9.69
C LYS A 180 4.37 14.44 -8.21
N THR A 181 4.09 13.22 -7.76
CA THR A 181 4.10 12.85 -6.35
C THR A 181 4.59 11.41 -6.22
N ASN A 182 5.57 11.19 -5.36
CA ASN A 182 6.02 9.86 -5.00
C ASN A 182 4.95 9.18 -4.17
N VAL A 183 4.68 7.90 -4.42
CA VAL A 183 3.66 7.14 -3.69
C VAL A 183 4.31 5.93 -3.04
N ALA A 184 4.00 5.73 -1.76
CA ALA A 184 4.63 4.69 -0.96
C ALA A 184 3.68 4.06 0.05
N LYS A 185 4.09 2.90 0.57
CA LYS A 185 3.37 2.14 1.59
C LYS A 185 4.30 1.73 2.72
N VAL A 186 3.80 1.79 3.95
CA VAL A 186 4.48 1.37 5.19
C VAL A 186 3.61 0.33 5.87
N LYS A 187 4.15 -0.87 6.10
CA LYS A 187 3.45 -1.89 6.87
C LYS A 187 3.63 -1.59 8.36
N ILE A 188 2.52 -1.34 9.05
CA ILE A 188 2.48 -0.88 10.45
C ILE A 188 3.19 -1.87 11.37
N ASP A 189 2.99 -3.17 11.15
CA ASP A 189 3.51 -4.21 12.03
C ASP A 189 5.02 -4.39 11.88
N ASP A 190 5.59 -3.99 10.74
CA ASP A 190 7.01 -4.14 10.41
C ASP A 190 7.80 -2.84 10.62
N SER A 191 7.16 -1.76 11.10
CA SER A 191 7.79 -0.42 11.21
C SER A 191 7.39 0.32 12.50
N PRO A 192 7.67 -0.27 13.68
CA PRO A 192 7.25 0.26 14.96
C PRO A 192 7.82 1.65 15.28
N GLU A 193 9.05 1.98 14.88
CA GLU A 193 9.65 3.29 15.19
C GLU A 193 8.96 4.41 14.40
N THR A 194 8.71 4.18 13.11
CA THR A 194 8.00 5.10 12.22
C THR A 194 6.56 5.28 12.67
N VAL A 195 5.86 4.18 12.97
CA VAL A 195 4.50 4.17 13.51
C VAL A 195 4.41 4.98 14.80
N LYS A 196 5.38 4.81 15.71
CA LYS A 196 5.44 5.54 16.97
C LYS A 196 5.69 7.03 16.75
N ARG A 197 6.64 7.39 15.89
CA ARG A 197 6.98 8.78 15.53
C ARG A 197 5.78 9.54 14.98
N PHE A 198 5.02 8.92 14.08
CA PHE A 198 3.83 9.52 13.47
C PHE A 198 2.54 9.26 14.25
N GLN A 199 2.62 8.55 15.39
CA GLN A 199 1.50 8.21 16.25
C GLN A 199 0.35 7.52 15.49
N ILE A 200 0.69 6.58 14.61
CA ILE A 200 -0.29 5.83 13.81
C ILE A 200 -1.07 4.89 14.72
N ARG A 201 -2.38 5.13 14.87
CA ARG A 201 -3.27 4.32 15.73
C ARG A 201 -4.33 3.55 14.97
N THR A 202 -4.64 3.98 13.74
CA THR A 202 -5.74 3.46 12.93
C THR A 202 -5.23 2.87 11.61
N CYS A 203 -5.94 1.88 11.09
CA CYS A 203 -5.65 1.21 9.83
C CYS A 203 -6.83 1.43 8.87
N PRO A 204 -6.62 1.92 7.65
CA PRO A 204 -5.40 2.54 7.15
C PRO A 204 -5.27 4.01 7.60
N THR A 205 -4.05 4.54 7.60
CA THR A 205 -3.79 5.99 7.78
C THR A 205 -2.93 6.49 6.64
N THR A 206 -3.33 7.56 5.94
CA THR A 206 -2.57 8.10 4.80
C THR A 206 -2.20 9.56 5.04
N TYR A 207 -0.96 9.91 4.71
CA TYR A 207 -0.45 11.28 4.77
C TYR A 207 0.14 11.70 3.43
N LEU A 208 -0.05 12.98 3.08
CA LEU A 208 0.78 13.67 2.12
C LEU A 208 1.86 14.46 2.86
N PHE A 209 3.13 14.25 2.51
CA PHE A 209 4.27 15.02 2.99
C PHE A 209 4.66 16.07 1.96
N HIS A 210 4.64 17.34 2.35
CA HIS A 210 4.93 18.48 1.51
C HIS A 210 5.62 19.57 2.35
N HIS A 211 6.85 19.95 1.98
CA HIS A 211 7.67 20.97 2.65
C HIS A 211 7.66 20.90 4.20
N SER A 212 8.11 19.78 4.75
CA SER A 212 8.21 19.53 6.21
C SER A 212 6.87 19.54 6.95
N LYS A 213 5.75 19.52 6.23
CA LYS A 213 4.40 19.37 6.77
C LYS A 213 3.79 18.07 6.28
N MET A 214 2.98 17.46 7.14
CA MET A 214 2.15 16.32 6.83
C MET A 214 0.67 16.71 6.86
N TYR A 215 -0.08 16.21 5.89
CA TYR A 215 -1.51 16.46 5.69
C TYR A 215 -2.23 15.12 5.75
N ALA A 216 -3.10 14.94 6.75
CA ALA A 216 -3.88 13.72 6.89
C ALA A 216 -4.88 13.60 5.72
N TYR A 217 -4.91 12.44 5.08
CA TYR A 217 -5.89 12.16 4.04
C TYR A 217 -7.31 12.22 4.62
N ILE A 218 -8.17 12.99 3.96
CA ILE A 218 -9.60 13.00 4.18
C ILE A 218 -10.29 12.82 2.83
N SER A 219 -11.36 12.02 2.81
CA SER A 219 -12.24 11.95 1.64
C SER A 219 -13.30 13.05 1.72
N GLN A 220 -13.69 13.58 0.58
CA GLN A 220 -14.77 14.58 0.48
C GLN A 220 -16.14 13.97 0.81
N THR A 221 -16.33 12.70 0.45
CA THR A 221 -17.57 11.95 0.67
C THR A 221 -17.25 10.58 1.26
N SER A 222 -18.20 9.98 1.97
CA SER A 222 -18.08 8.61 2.49
C SER A 222 -18.02 7.56 1.38
N SER A 223 -18.60 7.84 0.21
CA SER A 223 -18.58 6.95 -0.97
C SER A 223 -17.25 6.94 -1.72
N ASP A 224 -16.42 7.98 -1.57
CA ASP A 224 -15.17 8.16 -2.32
C ASP A 224 -13.91 7.82 -1.53
N VAL A 225 -14.06 7.38 -0.28
CA VAL A 225 -12.93 7.05 0.60
C VAL A 225 -12.06 5.97 -0.05
N TYR A 226 -10.77 6.29 -0.26
CA TYR A 226 -9.78 5.43 -0.92
C TYR A 226 -10.14 5.00 -2.35
N ARG A 227 -10.84 5.87 -3.12
CA ARG A 227 -10.89 5.74 -4.58
C ARG A 227 -9.66 6.34 -5.24
N VAL A 228 -9.27 5.82 -6.40
CA VAL A 228 -8.15 6.33 -7.21
C VAL A 228 -8.28 7.84 -7.42
N LYS A 229 -9.42 8.33 -7.94
CA LYS A 229 -9.66 9.77 -8.14
C LYS A 229 -9.53 10.60 -6.87
N SER A 230 -10.03 10.09 -5.74
CA SER A 230 -9.96 10.79 -4.46
C SER A 230 -8.51 10.94 -3.95
N LEU A 231 -7.69 9.90 -4.11
CA LEU A 231 -6.28 9.89 -3.71
C LEU A 231 -5.47 10.83 -4.60
N VAL A 232 -5.72 10.79 -5.92
CA VAL A 232 -5.10 11.70 -6.89
C VAL A 232 -5.48 13.16 -6.60
N SER A 233 -6.77 13.43 -6.36
CA SER A 233 -7.25 14.77 -6.03
C SER A 233 -6.61 15.28 -4.73
N PHE A 234 -6.55 14.43 -3.70
CA PHE A 234 -5.89 14.77 -2.45
C PHE A 234 -4.42 15.12 -2.65
N ALA A 235 -3.64 14.25 -3.30
CA ALA A 235 -2.21 14.43 -3.48
C ALA A 235 -1.86 15.65 -4.35
N THR A 236 -2.70 16.00 -5.32
CA THR A 236 -2.38 17.05 -6.30
C THR A 236 -2.90 18.43 -5.93
N SER A 237 -4.03 18.53 -5.20
CA SER A 237 -4.66 19.83 -4.94
C SER A 237 -5.40 19.91 -3.61
N TRP A 238 -6.21 18.90 -3.26
CA TRP A 238 -7.17 19.01 -2.18
C TRP A 238 -6.54 19.05 -0.78
N TYR A 239 -5.33 18.51 -0.61
CA TYR A 239 -4.60 18.57 0.67
C TYR A 239 -4.46 19.99 1.23
N LYS A 240 -4.48 21.02 0.38
CA LYS A 240 -4.38 22.44 0.77
C LYS A 240 -5.54 22.90 1.68
N ASN A 241 -6.66 22.20 1.64
CA ASN A 241 -7.83 22.45 2.49
C ASN A 241 -7.72 21.76 3.86
N VAL A 242 -6.71 20.92 4.06
CA VAL A 242 -6.43 20.26 5.34
C VAL A 242 -5.38 21.05 6.11
N LYS A 243 -5.57 21.17 7.42
CA LYS A 243 -4.57 21.77 8.29
C LYS A 243 -3.28 20.95 8.26
N GLY A 244 -2.23 21.51 7.66
CA GLY A 244 -0.90 20.91 7.69
C GLY A 244 -0.29 20.94 9.09
N VAL A 245 0.21 19.79 9.53
CA VAL A 245 0.92 19.64 10.81
C VAL A 245 2.40 19.50 10.51
N LYS A 246 3.28 20.11 11.32
CA LYS A 246 4.74 19.96 11.14
C LYS A 246 5.12 18.49 11.34
N VAL A 247 5.96 17.97 10.44
CA VAL A 247 6.47 16.59 10.54
C VAL A 247 7.26 16.44 11.84
N PRO A 248 6.95 15.45 12.70
CA PRO A 248 7.72 15.16 13.90
C PRO A 248 9.18 14.87 13.53
N SER A 249 10.13 15.38 14.31
CA SER A 249 11.54 15.03 14.15
C SER A 249 11.77 13.55 14.47
N ILE A 250 12.88 13.00 13.98
CA ILE A 250 13.32 11.67 14.38
C ILE A 250 13.63 11.71 15.89
N PRO A 251 13.15 10.74 16.69
CA PRO A 251 13.55 10.62 18.08
C PRO A 251 15.06 10.43 18.20
N THR A 252 15.71 11.25 19.02
CA THR A 252 17.15 11.11 19.31
C THR A 252 17.40 9.90 20.24
N ALA A 253 18.66 9.47 20.36
CA ALA A 253 19.04 8.43 21.32
C ALA A 253 18.64 8.80 22.76
N PHE A 254 18.73 10.08 23.11
CA PHE A 254 18.30 10.58 24.41
C PHE A 254 16.77 10.54 24.59
N ASP A 255 16.00 10.85 23.53
CA ASP A 255 14.53 10.73 23.56
C ASP A 255 14.11 9.27 23.77
N LYS A 256 14.76 8.33 23.05
CA LYS A 256 14.52 6.89 23.20
C LYS A 256 14.82 6.41 24.64
N LEU A 257 15.95 6.83 25.22
CA LEU A 257 16.30 6.49 26.62
C LEU A 257 15.28 7.07 27.62
N THR A 258 14.92 8.35 27.46
CA THR A 258 13.95 9.02 28.33
C THR A 258 12.59 8.30 28.28
N GLU A 259 12.21 7.85 27.09
CA GLU A 259 10.98 7.09 26.90
C GLU A 259 11.04 5.69 27.52
N PHE A 260 12.14 4.94 27.32
CA PHE A 260 12.35 3.65 27.97
C PHE A 260 12.24 3.73 29.49
N ILE A 261 12.83 4.77 30.09
CA ILE A 261 12.74 5.02 31.53
C ILE A 261 11.28 5.33 31.92
N ALA A 262 10.59 6.17 31.14
CA ALA A 262 9.19 6.53 31.42
C ALA A 262 8.24 5.33 31.32
N ASP A 263 8.45 4.44 30.35
CA ASP A 263 7.65 3.23 30.17
C ASP A 263 7.97 2.20 31.28
N SER A 264 9.26 2.00 31.60
CA SER A 264 9.68 1.14 32.72
C SER A 264 9.11 1.59 34.06
N LEU A 265 8.95 2.89 34.29
CA LEU A 265 8.34 3.44 35.51
C LEU A 265 6.83 3.23 35.56
N LYS A 266 6.14 3.33 34.41
CA LYS A 266 4.70 3.07 34.34
C LYS A 266 4.39 1.60 34.62
N GLU A 267 5.15 0.69 34.02
CA GLU A 267 4.92 -0.75 34.19
C GLU A 267 5.23 -1.24 35.60
N ASN A 268 6.31 -0.75 36.22
CA ASN A 268 6.76 -1.26 37.52
C ASN A 268 6.20 -0.50 38.73
N PHE A 269 5.72 0.73 38.56
CA PHE A 269 5.36 1.60 39.70
C PHE A 269 4.00 2.31 39.57
N ASP A 270 3.19 2.04 38.53
CA ASP A 270 1.90 2.72 38.26
C ASP A 270 2.00 4.27 38.30
N VAL A 271 3.15 4.82 37.89
CA VAL A 271 3.42 6.27 37.93
C VAL A 271 2.91 6.93 36.63
N GLN A 272 1.92 7.81 36.73
CA GLN A 272 1.45 8.60 35.59
C GLN A 272 2.43 9.73 35.22
N ILE A 273 3.32 9.47 34.24
CA ILE A 273 4.17 10.51 33.65
C ILE A 273 3.37 11.27 32.56
N PRO A 274 3.17 12.60 32.68
CA PRO A 274 2.39 13.38 31.71
C PRO A 274 3.08 13.45 30.33
N LYS A 275 2.35 13.05 29.28
CA LYS A 275 2.77 13.10 27.86
C LYS A 275 2.69 14.55 27.33
N GLY A 276 3.56 15.45 27.80
CA GLY A 276 3.57 16.83 27.27
C GLY A 276 4.33 17.92 28.03
N GLY A 277 5.19 17.60 29.00
CA GLY A 277 5.94 18.60 29.78
C GLY A 277 7.24 19.09 29.11
N ASN A 278 7.58 20.36 29.35
CA ASN A 278 8.85 20.98 28.97
C ASN A 278 10.05 20.23 29.59
N LEU A 279 11.22 20.27 28.95
CA LEU A 279 12.42 19.44 29.24
C LEU A 279 12.81 19.41 30.74
N MET A 280 12.61 20.52 31.45
CA MET A 280 12.90 20.63 32.89
C MET A 280 12.05 19.70 33.77
N LEU A 281 10.76 19.53 33.44
CA LEU A 281 9.84 18.74 34.26
C LEU A 281 10.09 17.23 34.09
N LYS A 282 10.41 16.80 32.86
CA LYS A 282 10.77 15.41 32.56
C LYS A 282 12.13 15.05 33.17
N GLY A 283 13.12 15.95 33.07
CA GLY A 283 14.44 15.75 33.68
C GLY A 283 14.37 15.66 35.20
N GLY A 284 13.54 16.49 35.84
CA GLY A 284 13.36 16.48 37.30
C GLY A 284 12.77 15.17 37.83
N ALA A 285 11.75 14.61 37.17
CA ALA A 285 11.15 13.34 37.60
C ALA A 285 12.13 12.16 37.44
N VAL A 286 12.87 12.11 36.34
CA VAL A 286 13.89 11.07 36.11
C VAL A 286 15.04 11.19 37.12
N LEU A 287 15.53 12.41 37.37
CA LEU A 287 16.57 12.65 38.38
C LEU A 287 16.09 12.30 39.78
N ALA A 288 14.82 12.57 40.13
CA ALA A 288 14.26 12.21 41.42
C ALA A 288 14.16 10.69 41.61
N VAL A 289 13.78 9.96 40.55
CA VAL A 289 13.74 8.49 40.56
C VAL A 289 15.15 7.91 40.65
N ILE A 290 16.11 8.42 39.86
CA ILE A 290 17.51 7.99 39.93
C ILE A 290 18.07 8.29 41.33
N ALA A 291 17.82 9.48 41.87
CA ALA A 291 18.23 9.85 43.23
C ALA A 291 17.60 8.91 44.26
N PHE A 292 16.31 8.58 44.12
CA PHE A 292 15.62 7.65 45.01
C PHE A 292 16.22 6.24 44.97
N ILE A 293 16.50 5.70 43.77
CA ILE A 293 17.15 4.41 43.59
C ILE A 293 18.57 4.42 44.18
N VAL A 294 19.37 5.46 43.89
CA VAL A 294 20.71 5.63 44.45
C VAL A 294 20.67 5.70 45.98
N THR A 295 19.68 6.40 46.53
CA THR A 295 19.48 6.49 47.98
C THR A 295 19.15 5.10 48.56
N ILE A 296 18.25 4.34 47.94
CA ILE A 296 17.93 2.97 48.38
C ILE A 296 19.19 2.09 48.35
N VAL A 297 19.93 2.08 47.23
CA VAL A 297 21.12 1.25 47.07
C VAL A 297 22.20 1.63 48.08
N THR A 298 22.48 2.92 48.27
CA THR A 298 23.47 3.37 49.25
C THR A 298 23.05 3.04 50.68
N THR A 299 21.76 3.15 51.00
CA THR A 299 21.23 2.77 52.33
C THR A 299 21.27 1.26 52.56
N MET A 300 21.06 0.45 51.51
CA MET A 300 21.19 -1.00 51.58
C MET A 300 22.66 -1.43 51.74
N CYS A 301 23.58 -0.80 51.01
CA CYS A 301 25.01 -1.04 51.14
C CYS A 301 25.52 -0.65 52.53
N SER A 302 25.08 0.49 53.09
CA SER A 302 25.50 0.93 54.44
C SER A 302 24.93 0.05 55.55
N ARG A 303 23.68 -0.41 55.43
CA ARG A 303 23.09 -1.38 56.39
C ARG A 303 23.80 -2.74 56.34
N ASN A 304 24.18 -3.21 55.15
CA ASN A 304 24.92 -4.47 55.02
C ASN A 304 26.35 -4.36 55.57
N ALA A 305 27.02 -3.22 55.39
CA ALA A 305 28.32 -2.94 56.01
C ALA A 305 28.25 -2.92 57.54
N MET A 306 27.23 -2.28 58.12
CA MET A 306 27.02 -2.27 59.58
C MET A 306 26.67 -3.64 60.16
N LYS A 307 25.97 -4.50 59.42
CA LYS A 307 25.71 -5.87 59.86
C LYS A 307 26.98 -6.71 59.93
N ARG A 308 27.85 -6.63 58.91
CA ARG A 308 29.14 -7.32 58.91
C ARG A 308 30.05 -6.86 60.05
N ALA A 309 30.08 -5.56 60.34
CA ALA A 309 30.87 -5.00 61.45
C ALA A 309 30.34 -5.35 62.87
N LYS A 310 29.17 -5.98 62.99
CA LYS A 310 28.61 -6.48 64.26
C LYS A 310 28.80 -7.99 64.44
N GLU A 311 29.23 -8.69 63.39
CA GLU A 311 29.47 -10.14 63.38
C GLU A 311 30.98 -10.48 63.52
N ASP A 312 31.86 -9.47 63.47
CA ASP A 312 33.28 -9.51 63.85
C ASP A 312 33.49 -9.02 65.29
#